data_AF-A0A373NU71-F1
#
_entry.id   AF-A0A373NU71-F1
#
_cell.length_a   1.000
_cell.length_b   1.000
_cell.length_c   1.000
_cell.angle_alpha   90.00
_cell.angle_beta   90.00
_cell.angle_gamma   90.00
#
_symmetry.space_group_name_H-M   'P 1'
#
loop_
_entity.id
_entity.type
_entity.pdbx_description
1 polymer ?
#
loop_
_entity_poly.entity_id
_entity_poly.type
_entity_poly.pdbx_seq_one_letter_code
_entity_poly.pdbx_strand_id
1 'polypeptide(L)'
;MIYRHYFKFFSTFASYHLSLIENRYKNSWDILQDCLDEAKIVGEFVDIKDRKEIPEIVAILLQYEKLYPYRVFASSEYIVSKSHCSICGKSMQSLSCPHRKGKLYWGDFAIEMIDEIKELQAVCLVSHPEDKRCIIELHEDRDIPEKEKFKKLDEFVKLKINPLQNFEIETKIEQRRDTKIQKVNRNDLCPCGSGKKFKRCCINRMYYNHERNIISPLCKVQLIIQDSKNE
;
A
#
# COMPACT_ATOMS: atom_id res chain seq x y z
N MET A 1 -10.23 -24.26 -6.14
CA MET A 1 -9.98 -22.83 -6.46
C MET A 1 -9.38 -22.06 -5.29
N ILE A 2 -9.96 -22.09 -4.08
CA ILE A 2 -9.46 -21.33 -2.91
C ILE A 2 -8.01 -21.69 -2.55
N TYR A 3 -7.64 -22.99 -2.57
CA TYR A 3 -6.24 -23.40 -2.38
C TYR A 3 -5.27 -22.78 -3.41
N ARG A 4 -5.73 -22.52 -4.64
CA ARG A 4 -4.90 -21.83 -5.65
C ARG A 4 -4.61 -20.40 -5.20
N HIS A 5 -5.62 -19.69 -4.70
CA HIS A 5 -5.46 -18.34 -4.14
C HIS A 5 -4.57 -18.35 -2.89
N TYR A 6 -4.71 -19.37 -2.04
CA TYR A 6 -3.81 -19.60 -0.90
C TYR A 6 -2.34 -19.73 -1.34
N PHE A 7 -2.01 -20.61 -2.28
CA PHE A 7 -0.63 -20.74 -2.76
C PHE A 7 -0.15 -19.49 -3.53
N LYS A 8 -1.05 -18.86 -4.28
CA LYS A 8 -0.76 -17.62 -5.01
C LYS A 8 -0.41 -16.48 -4.05
N PHE A 9 -1.08 -16.38 -2.90
CA PHE A 9 -0.74 -15.44 -1.84
C PHE A 9 0.72 -15.55 -1.40
N PHE A 10 1.22 -16.77 -1.12
CA PHE A 10 2.63 -16.94 -0.75
C PHE A 10 3.59 -16.64 -1.91
N SER A 11 3.19 -16.97 -3.14
CA SER A 11 3.97 -16.64 -4.33
C SER A 11 4.08 -15.12 -4.52
N THR A 12 2.97 -14.38 -4.41
CA THR A 12 2.96 -12.92 -4.54
C THR A 12 3.68 -12.26 -3.37
N PHE A 13 3.54 -12.79 -2.15
CA PHE A 13 4.32 -12.35 -0.99
C PHE A 13 5.84 -12.49 -1.22
N ALA A 14 6.30 -13.62 -1.76
CA ALA A 14 7.71 -13.79 -2.11
C ALA A 14 8.16 -12.82 -3.20
N SER A 15 7.36 -12.65 -4.27
CA SER A 15 7.63 -11.70 -5.36
C SER A 15 7.66 -10.24 -4.89
N TYR A 16 6.85 -9.90 -3.89
CA TYR A 16 6.85 -8.58 -3.25
C TYR A 16 8.20 -8.29 -2.62
N HIS A 17 8.69 -9.19 -1.76
CA HIS A 17 9.98 -9.02 -1.09
C HIS A 17 11.16 -9.03 -2.07
N LEU A 18 11.09 -9.85 -3.13
CA LEU A 18 12.08 -9.80 -4.20
C LEU A 18 12.14 -8.42 -4.87
N SER A 19 10.97 -7.85 -5.17
CA SER A 19 10.88 -6.52 -5.78
C SER A 19 11.43 -5.41 -4.87
N LEU A 20 11.25 -5.55 -3.55
CA LEU A 20 11.87 -4.65 -2.57
C LEU A 20 13.41 -4.74 -2.59
N ILE A 21 13.96 -5.95 -2.65
CA ILE A 21 15.43 -6.17 -2.69
C ILE A 21 16.03 -5.56 -3.97
N GLU A 22 15.31 -5.66 -5.08
CA GLU A 22 15.72 -5.09 -6.38
C GLU A 22 15.48 -3.57 -6.48
N ASN A 23 14.95 -2.92 -5.43
CA ASN A 23 14.57 -1.50 -5.40
C ASN A 23 13.52 -1.11 -6.44
N ARG A 24 12.66 -2.05 -6.87
CA ARG A 24 11.52 -1.80 -7.77
C ARG A 24 10.28 -1.44 -6.95
N TYR A 25 10.36 -0.33 -6.23
CA TYR A 25 9.37 0.11 -5.25
C TYR A 25 7.99 0.40 -5.86
N LYS A 26 7.91 1.04 -7.02
CA LYS A 26 6.63 1.30 -7.70
C LYS A 26 5.92 -0.01 -8.04
N ASN A 27 6.62 -0.94 -8.69
CA ASN A 27 6.08 -2.26 -9.03
C ASN A 27 5.72 -3.08 -7.77
N SER A 28 6.50 -2.95 -6.70
CA SER A 28 6.22 -3.64 -5.45
C SER A 28 4.89 -3.22 -4.82
N TRP A 29 4.40 -2.01 -5.08
CA TRP A 29 3.08 -1.57 -4.61
C TRP A 29 1.95 -2.41 -5.21
N ASP A 30 1.96 -2.61 -6.53
CA ASP A 30 0.95 -3.39 -7.23
C ASP A 30 0.95 -4.84 -6.73
N ILE A 31 2.14 -5.42 -6.54
CA ILE A 31 2.30 -6.78 -5.99
C ILE A 31 1.81 -6.87 -4.54
N LEU A 32 2.03 -5.82 -3.72
CA LEU A 32 1.52 -5.77 -2.35
C LEU A 32 -0.01 -5.78 -2.34
N GLN A 33 -0.64 -4.98 -3.19
CA GLN A 33 -2.10 -4.95 -3.31
C GLN A 33 -2.63 -6.29 -3.86
N ASP A 34 -1.93 -6.92 -4.81
CA ASP A 34 -2.29 -8.25 -5.31
C ASP A 34 -2.26 -9.28 -4.19
N CYS A 35 -1.25 -9.21 -3.32
CA CYS A 35 -1.14 -10.08 -2.15
C CYS A 35 -2.31 -9.88 -1.17
N LEU A 36 -2.71 -8.63 -0.91
CA LEU A 36 -3.87 -8.32 -0.06
C LEU A 36 -5.19 -8.82 -0.68
N ASP A 37 -5.34 -8.73 -2.01
CA ASP A 37 -6.53 -9.22 -2.71
C ASP A 37 -6.63 -10.75 -2.64
N GLU A 38 -5.52 -11.47 -2.85
CA GLU A 38 -5.48 -12.92 -2.68
C GLU A 38 -5.85 -13.32 -1.24
N ALA A 39 -5.35 -12.60 -0.23
CA ALA A 39 -5.72 -12.83 1.17
C ALA A 39 -7.20 -12.54 1.45
N LYS A 40 -7.76 -11.48 0.87
CA LYS A 40 -9.18 -11.12 0.98
C LYS A 40 -10.06 -12.21 0.39
N ILE A 41 -9.70 -12.74 -0.78
CA ILE A 41 -10.40 -13.86 -1.41
C ILE A 41 -10.39 -15.09 -0.50
N VAL A 42 -9.23 -15.49 0.01
CA VAL A 42 -9.15 -16.63 0.93
C VAL A 42 -9.97 -16.37 2.20
N GLY A 43 -9.89 -15.16 2.74
CA GLY A 43 -10.63 -14.74 3.93
C GLY A 43 -12.14 -14.64 3.74
N GLU A 44 -12.67 -14.58 2.53
CA GLU A 44 -14.12 -14.58 2.32
C GLU A 44 -14.74 -15.99 2.43
N PHE A 45 -13.96 -17.04 2.11
CA PHE A 45 -14.47 -18.42 2.00
C PHE A 45 -13.87 -19.40 3.00
N VAL A 46 -12.89 -18.97 3.80
CA VAL A 46 -12.26 -19.79 4.84
C VAL A 46 -12.51 -19.16 6.21
N ASP A 47 -12.94 -19.96 7.17
CA ASP A 47 -13.13 -19.52 8.55
C ASP A 47 -11.81 -19.05 9.17
N ILE A 48 -11.87 -18.05 10.05
CA ILE A 48 -10.68 -17.41 10.65
C ILE A 48 -9.71 -18.44 11.26
N LYS A 49 -10.23 -19.50 11.89
CA LYS A 49 -9.43 -20.56 12.53
C LYS A 49 -8.60 -21.36 11.53
N ASP A 50 -9.08 -21.47 10.29
CA ASP A 50 -8.45 -22.27 9.24
C ASP A 50 -7.60 -21.44 8.27
N ARG A 51 -7.52 -20.11 8.49
CA ARG A 51 -6.67 -19.20 7.69
C ARG A 51 -5.18 -19.30 8.01
N LYS A 52 -4.81 -20.06 9.04
CA LYS A 52 -3.42 -20.31 9.47
C LYS A 52 -2.63 -19.00 9.59
N GLU A 53 -1.54 -18.85 8.84
CA GLU A 53 -0.59 -17.73 8.93
C GLU A 53 -1.02 -16.47 8.17
N ILE A 54 -2.05 -16.57 7.31
CA ILE A 54 -2.48 -15.44 6.46
C ILE A 54 -2.80 -14.18 7.28
N PRO A 55 -3.57 -14.23 8.39
CA PRO A 55 -3.90 -13.03 9.15
C PRO A 55 -2.67 -12.30 9.69
N GLU A 56 -1.66 -13.06 10.13
CA GLU A 56 -0.41 -12.48 10.65
C GLU A 56 0.41 -11.84 9.53
N ILE A 57 0.50 -12.49 8.36
CA ILE A 57 1.21 -11.94 7.20
C ILE A 57 0.48 -10.71 6.64
N VAL A 58 -0.85 -10.70 6.62
CA VAL A 58 -1.65 -9.52 6.25
C VAL A 58 -1.36 -8.36 7.20
N ALA A 59 -1.26 -8.61 8.51
CA ALA A 59 -0.89 -7.57 9.46
C ALA A 59 0.49 -6.97 9.14
N ILE A 60 1.46 -7.78 8.72
CA ILE A 60 2.78 -7.32 8.26
C ILE A 60 2.65 -6.48 6.99
N LEU A 61 1.93 -6.95 5.98
CA LEU A 61 1.73 -6.25 4.71
C LEU A 61 1.07 -4.88 4.90
N LEU A 62 0.11 -4.77 5.82
CA LEU A 62 -0.51 -3.49 6.17
C LEU A 62 0.48 -2.50 6.82
N GLN A 63 1.53 -2.97 7.49
CA GLN A 63 2.58 -2.10 8.01
C GLN A 63 3.54 -1.65 6.90
N TYR A 64 3.87 -2.56 5.97
CA TYR A 64 4.59 -2.20 4.76
C TYR A 64 3.82 -1.17 3.92
N GLU A 65 2.51 -1.33 3.79
CA GLU A 65 1.66 -0.40 3.04
C GLU A 65 1.80 1.05 3.57
N LYS A 66 1.88 1.23 4.89
CA LYS A 66 2.05 2.55 5.53
C LYS A 66 3.39 3.23 5.22
N LEU A 67 4.41 2.48 4.80
CA LEU A 67 5.72 3.01 4.40
C LEU A 67 5.67 3.69 3.03
N TYR A 68 4.68 3.37 2.19
CA TYR A 68 4.53 3.98 0.88
C TYR A 68 4.04 5.43 1.00
N PRO A 69 4.47 6.31 0.09
CA PRO A 69 4.08 7.73 0.09
C PRO A 69 2.64 7.96 -0.40
N TYR A 70 1.91 6.92 -0.82
CA TYR A 70 0.58 7.05 -1.41
C TYR A 70 -0.50 7.32 -0.35
N ARG A 71 -1.25 8.40 -0.56
CA ARG A 71 -2.32 8.87 0.36
C ARG A 71 -3.61 9.30 -0.32
N VAL A 72 -3.56 9.52 -1.63
CA VAL A 72 -4.68 9.98 -2.46
C VAL A 72 -4.72 9.12 -3.71
N PHE A 73 -5.92 8.66 -4.05
CA PHE A 73 -6.18 7.73 -5.13
C PHE A 73 -7.37 8.21 -5.96
N ALA A 74 -7.42 7.78 -7.21
CA ALA A 74 -8.53 8.04 -8.12
C ALA A 74 -9.59 6.94 -8.00
N SER A 75 -10.84 7.32 -7.76
CA SER A 75 -11.99 6.42 -7.76
C SER A 75 -12.94 6.83 -8.88
N SER A 76 -13.16 5.94 -9.85
CA SER A 76 -13.94 6.23 -11.05
C SER A 76 -15.39 5.76 -10.93
N GLU A 77 -16.31 6.57 -11.46
CA GLU A 77 -17.75 6.26 -11.51
C GLU A 77 -18.20 6.11 -12.97
N TYR A 78 -18.84 4.98 -13.28
CA TYR A 78 -19.24 4.60 -14.64
C TYR A 78 -20.75 4.30 -14.71
N ILE A 79 -21.40 4.72 -15.81
CA ILE A 79 -22.72 4.23 -16.20
C ILE A 79 -22.53 3.02 -17.10
N VAL A 80 -22.86 1.83 -16.60
CA VAL A 80 -22.84 0.58 -17.38
C VAL A 80 -24.20 0.40 -18.08
N SER A 81 -24.21 0.30 -19.41
CA SER A 81 -25.44 0.03 -20.18
C SER A 81 -25.74 -1.46 -20.27
N LYS A 82 -24.69 -2.29 -20.37
CA LYS A 82 -24.82 -3.74 -20.54
C LYS A 82 -23.75 -4.48 -19.75
N SER A 83 -24.20 -5.45 -18.95
CA SER A 83 -23.36 -6.39 -18.24
C SER A 83 -24.01 -7.77 -18.17
N HIS A 84 -23.18 -8.80 -18.03
CA HIS A 84 -23.63 -10.17 -17.85
C HIS A 84 -22.86 -10.90 -16.75
N CYS A 85 -23.45 -11.96 -16.21
CA CYS A 85 -22.82 -12.83 -15.24
C CYS A 85 -21.85 -13.80 -15.94
N SER A 86 -20.64 -13.94 -15.42
CA SER A 86 -19.64 -14.91 -15.90
C SER A 86 -20.11 -16.36 -15.93
N ILE A 87 -21.09 -16.73 -15.10
CA ILE A 87 -21.52 -18.14 -14.92
C ILE A 87 -22.71 -18.49 -15.81
N CYS A 88 -23.73 -17.63 -15.88
CA CYS A 88 -24.96 -17.92 -16.64
C CYS A 88 -25.18 -17.04 -17.87
N GLY A 89 -24.33 -16.03 -18.10
CA GLY A 89 -24.46 -15.11 -19.23
C GLY A 89 -25.65 -14.14 -19.16
N LYS A 90 -26.46 -14.18 -18.10
CA LYS A 90 -27.60 -13.27 -17.89
C LYS A 90 -27.18 -12.05 -17.07
N SER A 91 -27.93 -10.95 -17.17
CA SER A 91 -27.70 -9.79 -16.30
C SER A 91 -27.88 -10.15 -14.82
N MET A 92 -26.91 -9.78 -13.98
CA MET A 92 -26.99 -9.98 -12.53
C MET A 92 -28.06 -9.14 -11.84
N GLN A 93 -28.56 -8.09 -12.51
CA GLN A 93 -29.64 -7.24 -12.01
C GLN A 93 -31.02 -7.87 -12.26
N SER A 94 -31.11 -8.86 -13.15
CA SER A 94 -32.34 -9.57 -13.47
C SER A 94 -32.61 -10.69 -12.46
N LEU A 95 -33.87 -10.87 -12.07
CA LEU A 95 -34.35 -12.02 -11.29
C LEU A 95 -34.05 -13.38 -11.95
N SER A 96 -33.72 -13.38 -13.24
CA SER A 96 -33.34 -14.58 -14.00
C SER A 96 -31.93 -15.10 -13.69
N CYS A 97 -31.09 -14.32 -12.99
CA CYS A 97 -29.77 -14.71 -12.53
C CYS A 97 -29.82 -15.08 -11.04
N PRO A 98 -29.61 -16.36 -10.66
CA PRO A 98 -29.56 -16.77 -9.25
C PRO A 98 -28.21 -16.47 -8.58
N HIS A 99 -27.23 -15.96 -9.32
CA HIS A 99 -25.85 -15.78 -8.85
C HIS A 99 -25.64 -14.41 -8.20
N ARG A 100 -24.95 -14.39 -7.05
CA ARG A 100 -24.56 -13.17 -6.34
C ARG A 100 -23.12 -12.79 -6.67
N LYS A 101 -22.89 -11.54 -7.03
CA LYS A 101 -21.55 -10.98 -7.34
C LYS A 101 -20.57 -11.29 -6.20
N GLY A 102 -19.38 -11.79 -6.57
CA GLY A 102 -18.31 -12.15 -5.64
C GLY A 102 -18.45 -13.53 -5.00
N LYS A 103 -19.59 -14.24 -5.16
CA LYS A 103 -19.77 -15.57 -4.57
C LYS A 103 -19.26 -16.70 -5.47
N LEU A 104 -18.86 -17.79 -4.83
CA LEU A 104 -18.29 -18.97 -5.49
C LEU A 104 -19.40 -19.97 -5.85
N TYR A 105 -19.38 -20.46 -7.08
CA TYR A 105 -20.29 -21.47 -7.60
C TYR A 105 -19.49 -22.50 -8.41
N TRP A 106 -19.57 -23.77 -8.01
CA TRP A 106 -18.88 -24.88 -8.71
C TRP A 106 -17.37 -24.66 -8.95
N GLY A 107 -16.74 -23.83 -8.11
CA GLY A 107 -15.32 -23.54 -8.22
C GLY A 107 -14.98 -22.31 -9.08
N ASP A 108 -15.97 -21.54 -9.53
CA ASP A 108 -15.80 -20.28 -10.24
C ASP A 108 -16.47 -19.10 -9.52
N PHE A 109 -15.93 -17.90 -9.70
CA PHE A 109 -16.53 -16.68 -9.17
C PHE A 109 -17.64 -16.17 -10.08
N ALA A 110 -18.78 -15.85 -9.48
CA ALA A 110 -19.79 -15.03 -10.12
C ALA A 110 -19.28 -13.59 -10.16
N ILE A 111 -18.75 -13.20 -11.32
CA ILE A 111 -18.32 -11.82 -11.59
C ILE A 111 -19.24 -11.20 -12.63
N GLU A 112 -19.42 -9.90 -12.51
CA GLU A 112 -20.13 -9.10 -13.49
C GLU A 112 -19.16 -8.68 -14.58
N MET A 113 -19.38 -9.21 -15.78
CA MET A 113 -18.65 -8.84 -16.98
C MET A 113 -19.33 -7.62 -17.59
N ILE A 114 -18.60 -6.50 -17.64
CA ILE A 114 -19.09 -5.27 -18.25
C ILE A 114 -18.88 -5.38 -19.75
N ASP A 115 -19.97 -5.40 -20.52
CA ASP A 115 -19.93 -5.46 -21.98
C ASP A 115 -19.80 -4.07 -22.60
N GLU A 116 -20.49 -3.09 -22.00
CA GLU A 116 -20.57 -1.74 -22.52
C GLU A 116 -20.67 -0.71 -21.39
N ILE A 117 -19.75 0.25 -21.41
CA ILE A 117 -19.77 1.45 -20.57
C ILE A 117 -20.34 2.58 -21.41
N LYS A 118 -21.47 3.13 -20.95
CA LYS A 118 -22.15 4.24 -21.63
C LYS A 118 -21.42 5.57 -21.41
N GLU A 119 -21.01 5.82 -20.17
CA GLU A 119 -20.44 7.12 -19.78
C GLU A 119 -19.52 6.98 -18.55
N LEU A 120 -18.41 7.72 -18.55
CA LEU A 120 -17.61 7.99 -17.35
C LEU A 120 -18.17 9.26 -16.70
N GLN A 121 -18.81 9.13 -15.53
CA GLN A 121 -19.48 10.27 -14.89
C GLN A 121 -18.50 11.16 -14.14
N ALA A 122 -17.62 10.55 -13.36
CA ALA A 122 -16.74 11.26 -12.46
C ALA A 122 -15.50 10.43 -12.13
N VAL A 123 -14.46 11.13 -11.70
CA VAL A 123 -13.30 10.56 -11.03
C VAL A 123 -13.07 11.37 -9.76
N CYS A 124 -13.22 10.74 -8.60
CA CYS A 124 -13.07 11.36 -7.30
C CYS A 124 -11.67 11.12 -6.72
N LEU A 125 -11.15 12.11 -6.00
CA LEU A 125 -9.92 11.98 -5.22
C LEU A 125 -10.25 11.52 -3.81
N VAL A 126 -9.79 10.34 -3.43
CA VAL A 126 -10.13 9.70 -2.15
C VAL A 126 -8.90 9.19 -1.42
N SER A 127 -8.97 9.12 -0.09
CA SER A 127 -7.90 8.59 0.75
C SER A 127 -8.02 7.08 1.03
N HIS A 128 -9.21 6.52 0.86
CA HIS A 128 -9.52 5.12 1.16
C HIS A 128 -10.33 4.50 0.01
N PRO A 129 -9.74 4.27 -1.18
CA PRO A 129 -10.42 3.63 -2.31
C PRO A 129 -10.59 2.11 -2.06
N GLU A 130 -11.44 1.48 -2.87
CA GLU A 130 -11.47 0.02 -2.96
C GLU A 130 -10.21 -0.52 -3.68
N ASP A 131 -9.78 0.12 -4.76
CA ASP A 131 -8.54 -0.21 -5.46
C ASP A 131 -7.47 0.87 -5.21
N LYS A 132 -6.45 0.50 -4.45
CA LYS A 132 -5.32 1.36 -4.11
C LYS A 132 -4.24 1.39 -5.20
N ARG A 133 -4.42 0.68 -6.31
CA ARG A 133 -3.52 0.76 -7.49
C ARG A 133 -3.80 1.99 -8.35
N CYS A 134 -4.97 2.62 -8.19
CA CYS A 134 -5.35 3.86 -8.89
C CYS A 134 -4.63 5.09 -8.32
N ILE A 135 -3.30 5.09 -8.41
CA ILE A 135 -2.42 6.15 -7.95
C ILE A 135 -2.44 7.33 -8.93
N ILE A 136 -2.33 8.53 -8.38
CA ILE A 136 -2.16 9.75 -9.16
C ILE A 136 -0.69 10.15 -9.09
N GLU A 137 -0.05 10.25 -10.26
CA GLU A 137 1.31 10.75 -10.39
C GLU A 137 1.28 12.11 -11.09
N LEU A 138 1.89 13.12 -10.46
CA LEU A 138 2.05 14.42 -11.09
C LEU A 138 3.20 14.38 -12.10
N HIS A 139 3.16 15.24 -13.11
CA HIS A 139 4.23 15.29 -14.11
C HIS A 139 5.58 15.59 -13.46
N GLU A 140 5.60 16.48 -12.46
CA GLU A 140 6.81 16.88 -11.71
C GLU A 140 7.43 15.71 -10.95
N ASP A 141 6.65 14.68 -10.60
CA ASP A 141 7.18 13.51 -9.93
C ASP A 141 8.01 12.65 -10.88
N ARG A 142 7.81 12.71 -12.21
CA ARG A 142 8.48 11.81 -13.16
C ARG A 142 10.01 11.93 -13.12
N ASP A 143 10.51 13.13 -12.85
CA ASP A 143 11.94 13.43 -12.85
C ASP A 143 12.62 13.08 -11.51
N ILE A 144 11.82 12.78 -10.46
CA ILE A 144 12.34 12.40 -9.15
C ILE A 144 12.78 10.92 -9.18
N PRO A 145 14.03 10.61 -8.80
CA PRO A 145 14.48 9.22 -8.70
C PRO A 145 13.62 8.39 -7.74
N GLU A 146 13.40 7.12 -8.07
CA GLU A 146 12.54 6.22 -7.30
C GLU A 146 12.97 6.11 -5.81
N LYS A 147 14.27 6.05 -5.54
CA LYS A 147 14.81 6.02 -4.18
C LYS A 147 14.45 7.25 -3.34
N GLU A 148 14.29 8.41 -3.97
CA GLU A 148 13.93 9.64 -3.28
C GLU A 148 12.42 9.67 -3.00
N LYS A 149 11.59 9.24 -3.96
CA LYS A 149 10.14 9.07 -3.77
C LYS A 149 9.81 8.12 -2.62
N PHE A 150 10.52 6.98 -2.57
CA PHE A 150 10.27 5.91 -1.61
C PHE A 150 11.31 5.89 -0.49
N LYS A 151 11.86 7.06 -0.10
CA LYS A 151 12.94 7.16 0.88
C LYS A 151 12.68 6.39 2.19
N LYS A 152 11.46 6.46 2.73
CA LYS A 152 11.08 5.71 3.95
C LYS A 152 11.24 4.20 3.77
N LEU A 153 10.78 3.69 2.62
CA LEU A 153 10.88 2.27 2.26
C LEU A 153 12.34 1.87 1.99
N ASP A 154 13.10 2.70 1.28
CA ASP A 154 14.53 2.47 0.99
C ASP A 154 15.37 2.39 2.28
N GLU A 155 15.12 3.28 3.24
CA GLU A 155 15.74 3.23 4.56
C GLU A 155 15.32 1.98 5.35
N PHE A 156 14.04 1.59 5.26
CA PHE A 156 13.52 0.39 5.93
C PHE A 156 14.15 -0.90 5.38
N VAL A 157 14.24 -1.04 4.05
CA VAL A 157 14.80 -2.23 3.40
C VAL A 157 16.28 -2.43 3.78
N LYS A 158 17.04 -1.35 3.99
CA LYS A 158 18.44 -1.41 4.46
C LYS A 158 18.61 -2.04 5.85
N LEU A 159 17.57 -2.03 6.68
CA LEU A 159 17.60 -2.66 8.01
C LEU A 159 17.57 -4.19 7.93
N LYS A 160 17.27 -4.78 6.75
CA LYS A 160 17.25 -6.23 6.52
C LYS A 160 16.42 -7.00 7.56
N ILE A 161 15.28 -6.43 7.93
CA ILE A 161 14.31 -7.10 8.81
C ILE A 161 13.79 -8.35 8.10
N ASN A 162 13.55 -9.43 8.87
CA ASN A 162 13.00 -10.66 8.33
C ASN A 162 11.59 -10.40 7.74
N PRO A 163 11.27 -10.87 6.53
CA PRO A 163 9.94 -10.70 5.91
C PRO A 163 8.74 -11.13 6.77
N LEU A 164 8.94 -12.14 7.63
CA LEU A 164 7.92 -12.70 8.52
C LEU A 164 7.96 -12.08 9.93
N GLN A 165 8.76 -11.05 10.13
CA GLN A 165 8.85 -10.30 11.37
C GLN A 165 7.88 -9.13 11.31
N ASN A 166 6.86 -9.15 12.16
CA ASN A 166 5.97 -7.99 12.29
C ASN A 166 6.70 -6.83 12.97
N PHE A 167 6.22 -5.62 12.73
CA PHE A 167 6.81 -4.39 13.24
C PHE A 167 5.77 -3.29 13.40
N GLU A 168 6.07 -2.32 14.25
CA GLU A 168 5.31 -1.10 14.40
C GLU A 168 6.19 0.11 14.08
N ILE A 169 5.60 1.15 13.50
CA ILE A 169 6.28 2.40 13.18
C ILE A 169 5.62 3.53 13.97
N GLU A 170 6.39 4.12 14.88
CA GLU A 170 6.01 5.34 15.58
C GLU A 170 6.72 6.54 14.94
N THR A 171 5.97 7.50 14.40
CA THR A 171 6.55 8.74 13.84
C THR A 171 6.53 9.85 14.88
N LYS A 172 7.70 10.32 15.30
CA LYS A 172 7.86 11.49 16.18
C LYS A 172 8.34 12.69 15.38
N ILE A 173 7.69 13.84 15.58
CA ILE A 173 8.12 15.10 14.98
C ILE A 173 9.08 15.80 15.94
N GLU A 174 10.33 15.96 15.53
CA GLU A 174 11.36 16.66 16.27
C GLU A 174 11.70 17.99 15.56
N GLN A 175 11.75 19.10 16.30
CA GLN A 175 12.28 20.35 15.75
C GLN A 175 13.80 20.26 15.68
N ARG A 176 14.34 20.18 14.46
CA ARG A 176 15.80 20.17 14.24
C ARG A 176 16.27 21.48 13.66
N ARG A 177 17.47 21.88 14.07
CA ARG A 177 18.15 23.05 13.51
C ARG A 177 18.74 22.69 12.15
N ASP A 178 18.48 23.52 11.15
CA ASP A 178 19.18 23.44 9.87
C ASP A 178 20.62 23.95 10.05
N THR A 179 21.59 23.06 9.88
CA THR A 179 23.02 23.38 10.00
C THR A 179 23.51 24.25 8.84
N LYS A 180 22.80 24.29 7.72
CA LYS A 180 23.12 25.16 6.57
C LYS A 180 22.89 26.64 6.90
N ILE A 181 22.04 26.93 7.89
CA ILE A 181 21.75 28.30 8.32
C ILE A 181 22.72 28.67 9.45
N GLN A 182 23.73 29.46 9.09
CA GLN A 182 24.63 30.06 10.07
C GLN A 182 23.84 30.98 11.01
N LYS A 183 23.98 30.74 12.32
CA LYS A 183 23.31 31.55 13.35
C LYS A 183 24.11 32.83 13.55
N VAL A 184 23.51 33.94 13.17
CA VAL A 184 24.01 35.30 13.41
C VAL A 184 23.07 36.04 14.37
N ASN A 185 23.41 37.27 14.78
CA ASN A 185 22.53 38.04 15.65
C ASN A 185 21.23 38.40 14.92
N ARG A 186 20.12 38.52 15.67
CA ARG A 186 18.77 38.76 15.12
C ARG A 186 18.69 40.02 14.26
N ASN A 187 19.46 41.05 14.59
CA ASN A 187 19.43 42.34 13.89
C ASN A 187 20.50 42.47 12.80
N ASP A 188 21.45 41.53 12.71
CA ASP A 188 22.50 41.54 11.70
C ASP A 188 21.94 41.22 10.31
N LEU A 189 22.70 41.54 9.28
CA LEU A 189 22.39 41.12 7.92
C LEU A 189 22.42 39.58 7.82
N CYS A 190 21.44 39.03 7.11
CA CYS A 190 21.30 37.59 6.96
C CYS A 190 22.42 37.03 6.06
N PRO A 191 23.10 35.94 6.47
CA PRO A 191 24.23 35.37 5.72
C PRO A 191 23.85 34.73 4.38
N CYS A 192 22.54 34.63 4.07
CA CYS A 192 22.06 34.11 2.78
C CYS A 192 22.18 35.12 1.61
N GLY A 193 22.72 36.33 1.85
CA GLY A 193 22.89 37.35 0.81
C GLY A 193 21.64 38.15 0.45
N SER A 194 20.52 37.97 1.17
CA SER A 194 19.25 38.67 0.87
C SER A 194 19.22 40.16 1.22
N GLY A 195 20.24 40.69 1.90
CA GLY A 195 20.28 42.08 2.40
C GLY A 195 19.27 42.39 3.53
N LYS A 196 18.46 41.42 3.97
CA LYS A 196 17.48 41.57 5.07
C LYS A 196 18.12 41.28 6.42
N LYS A 197 17.59 41.88 7.50
CA LYS A 197 17.94 41.49 8.88
C LYS A 197 17.62 40.01 9.12
N PHE A 198 18.47 39.28 9.84
CA PHE A 198 18.35 37.83 10.08
C PHE A 198 16.97 37.44 10.63
N LYS A 199 16.44 38.22 11.58
CA LYS A 199 15.11 37.98 12.17
C LYS A 199 13.93 38.07 11.19
N ARG A 200 14.13 38.72 10.03
CA ARG A 200 13.14 38.88 8.95
C ARG A 200 13.46 38.00 7.73
N CYS A 201 14.42 37.09 7.87
CA CYS A 201 14.88 36.22 6.79
C CYS A 201 14.99 34.78 7.29
N CYS A 202 16.19 34.19 7.32
CA CYS A 202 16.38 32.77 7.57
C CYS A 202 16.07 32.32 9.00
N ILE A 203 15.84 33.22 9.98
CA ILE A 203 15.56 32.81 11.36
C ILE A 203 14.34 31.87 11.48
N ASN A 204 13.29 32.12 10.68
CA ASN A 204 12.05 31.33 10.71
C ASN A 204 12.20 30.00 9.96
N ARG A 205 13.26 29.87 9.16
CA ARG A 205 13.62 28.63 8.45
C ARG A 205 14.74 27.87 9.17
N MET A 206 15.26 28.42 10.28
CA MET A 206 16.38 27.85 11.03
C MET A 206 16.01 26.54 11.72
N TYR A 207 14.73 26.34 12.01
CA TYR A 207 14.19 25.09 12.51
C TYR A 207 13.23 24.49 11.50
N TYR A 208 13.30 23.19 11.32
CA TYR A 208 12.37 22.43 10.51
C TYR A 208 11.83 21.24 11.31
N ASN A 209 10.63 20.81 10.94
CA ASN A 209 10.04 19.60 11.49
C ASN A 209 10.71 18.40 10.84
N HIS A 210 11.48 17.64 11.61
CA HIS A 210 12.08 16.39 11.18
C HIS A 210 11.21 15.22 11.64
N GLU A 211 10.78 14.40 10.70
CA GLU A 211 10.09 13.15 10.99
C GLU A 211 11.12 12.07 11.37
N ARG A 212 11.09 11.66 12.63
CA ARG A 212 11.85 10.52 13.13
C ARG A 212 10.93 9.31 13.24
N ASN A 213 11.16 8.30 12.40
CA ASN A 213 10.43 7.04 12.45
C ASN A 213 11.17 6.06 13.35
N ILE A 214 10.51 5.56 14.39
CA ILE A 214 11.02 4.56 15.32
C ILE A 214 10.35 3.24 14.96
N ILE A 215 11.17 2.23 14.64
CA ILE A 215 10.70 0.90 14.25
C ILE A 215 10.88 -0.04 15.44
N SER A 216 9.79 -0.64 15.88
CA SER A 216 9.78 -1.62 16.96
C SER A 216 9.45 -3.00 16.38
N PRO A 217 10.36 -3.98 16.39
CA PRO A 217 10.05 -5.34 15.97
C PRO A 217 9.08 -5.99 16.97
N LEU A 218 8.07 -6.68 16.45
CA LEU A 218 7.02 -7.35 17.22
C LEU A 218 7.20 -8.89 17.19
N CYS A 219 6.10 -9.65 17.11
CA CYS A 219 6.12 -11.09 17.00
C CYS A 219 6.55 -11.52 15.59
N LYS A 220 7.29 -12.64 15.52
CA LYS A 220 7.57 -13.32 14.25
C LYS A 220 6.45 -14.32 13.97
N VAL A 221 6.02 -14.38 12.71
CA VAL A 221 5.03 -15.36 12.26
C VAL A 221 5.56 -16.76 12.53
N GLN A 222 4.79 -17.56 13.24
CA GLN A 222 5.07 -18.98 13.43
C GLN A 222 4.40 -19.74 12.29
N LEU A 223 5.20 -20.16 11.30
CA LEU A 223 4.72 -21.09 10.29
C LEU A 223 4.39 -22.41 10.99
N ILE A 224 3.14 -22.87 10.91
CA ILE A 224 2.72 -24.12 11.51
C ILE A 224 3.30 -25.23 10.64
N ILE A 225 4.53 -25.64 10.93
CA ILE A 225 5.04 -26.93 10.49
C ILE A 225 4.37 -27.92 11.42
N GLN A 226 3.34 -28.61 10.93
CA GLN A 226 2.91 -29.84 11.58
C GLN A 226 4.12 -30.78 11.50
N ASP A 227 4.88 -30.85 12.59
CA ASP A 227 5.72 -32.00 12.86
C ASP A 227 4.79 -33.20 12.76
N SER A 228 4.91 -33.97 11.68
CA SER A 228 4.44 -35.36 11.64
C SER A 228 5.30 -36.14 12.64
N LYS A 229 5.05 -35.93 13.93
CA LYS A 229 5.50 -36.78 15.01
C LYS A 229 4.57 -37.98 15.05
N ASN A 230 5.05 -39.05 14.41
CA ASN A 230 4.88 -40.45 14.74
C ASN A 230 3.71 -40.79 15.68
N GLU A 231 2.66 -41.38 15.10
CA GLU A 231 1.97 -42.51 15.71
C GLU A 231 2.23 -43.75 14.86
#